data_AF-A0A2H0ASD9-F1
#
_entry.id   AF-A0A2H0ASD9-F1
#
_cell.length_a   1.000
_cell.length_b   1.000
_cell.length_c   1.000
_cell.angle_alpha   90.00
_cell.angle_beta   90.00
_cell.angle_gamma   90.00
#
_symmetry.space_group_name_H-M   'P 1'
#
loop_
_entity.id
_entity.type
_entity.pdbx_description
1 polymer ?
#
loop_
_entity_poly.entity_id
_entity_poly.type
_entity_poly.pdbx_seq_one_letter_code
_entity_poly.pdbx_strand_id
1 'polypeptide(L)' 'MSDVQEKLHILLDYWIEHNREHEKEFRGWAQKAASLSTEVAQQLQEAATRMADASNDLEKARQALVESKEGH' A
#
# COMPACT_ATOMS: atom_id res chain seq x y z
N MET A 1 21.70 -11.51 9.24
CA MET A 1 20.57 -11.49 8.30
C MET A 1 21.12 -11.77 6.90
N SER A 2 20.33 -12.33 5.99
CA SER A 2 20.75 -12.43 4.59
C SER A 2 20.62 -11.07 3.90
N ASP A 3 21.44 -10.82 2.87
CA ASP A 3 21.34 -9.63 1.99
C ASP A 3 19.90 -9.45 1.45
N VAL A 4 19.24 -10.58 1.14
CA VAL A 4 17.83 -10.61 0.72
C VAL A 4 16.90 -10.08 1.81
N GLN A 5 17.10 -10.46 3.07
CA GLN A 5 16.26 -10.03 4.19
C GLN A 5 16.41 -8.52 4.47
N GLU A 6 17.63 -7.99 4.43
CA GLU A 6 17.90 -6.56 4.63
C GLU A 6 17.30 -5.72 3.50
N LYS A 7 17.52 -6.15 2.25
CA LYS A 7 16.94 -5.50 1.08
C LYS A 7 15.43 -5.55 1.08
N LEU A 8 14.82 -6.68 1.43
CA LEU A 8 13.38 -6.83 1.46
C LEU A 8 12.74 -5.94 2.54
N HIS A 9 13.39 -5.77 3.69
CA HIS A 9 12.90 -4.84 4.72
C HIS A 9 12.79 -3.40 4.21
N ILE A 10 13.83 -2.91 3.54
CA ILE A 10 13.86 -1.56 2.95
C ILE A 10 12.78 -1.42 1.85
N LEU A 11 12.62 -2.43 1.01
CA LEU A 11 11.62 -2.43 -0.06
C LEU A 11 10.19 -2.42 0.49
N LEU A 12 9.91 -3.20 1.53
CA LEU A 12 8.60 -3.23 2.18
C LEU A 12 8.24 -1.86 2.78
N ASP A 13 9.17 -1.21 3.48
CA ASP A 13 8.98 0.15 3.99
C ASP A 13 8.65 1.15 2.88
N TYR A 14 9.43 1.10 1.79
CA TYR A 14 9.23 1.98 0.64
C TYR A 14 7.88 1.77 -0.05
N TRP A 15 7.48 0.52 -0.30
CA TRP A 15 6.22 0.21 -0.98
C TRP A 15 5.00 0.56 -0.13
N ILE A 16 5.03 0.34 1.19
CA ILE A 16 3.93 0.72 2.08
C ILE A 16 3.69 2.23 2.01
N GLU A 17 4.75 3.04 2.09
CA GLU A 17 4.62 4.49 2.03
C GLU A 17 4.07 4.94 0.67
N HIS A 18 4.64 4.43 -0.43
CA HIS A 18 4.22 4.80 -1.77
C HIS A 18 2.77 4.40 -2.07
N ASN A 19 2.34 3.23 -1.58
CA ASN A 19 0.95 2.80 -1.73
C ASN A 19 -0.01 3.74 -0.98
N ARG A 20 0.35 4.23 0.21
CA ARG A 20 -0.48 5.20 0.94
C ARG A 20 -0.57 6.56 0.22
N GLU A 21 0.51 6.99 -0.43
CA GLU A 21 0.48 8.18 -1.29
C GLU A 21 -0.50 8.00 -2.46
N HIS A 22 -0.42 6.86 -3.16
CA HIS A 22 -1.34 6.52 -4.24
C HIS A 22 -2.79 6.41 -3.78
N GLU A 23 -3.06 5.75 -2.65
CA GLU A 23 -4.39 5.67 -2.06
C GLU A 23 -4.98 7.07 -1.87
N LYS A 24 -4.23 7.97 -1.22
CA LYS A 24 -4.67 9.34 -0.95
C LYS A 24 -4.94 10.12 -2.23
N GLU A 25 -4.05 9.99 -3.21
CA GLU A 25 -4.20 10.64 -4.51
C GLU A 25 -5.45 10.15 -5.24
N PHE A 26 -5.67 8.84 -5.29
CA PHE A 26 -6.83 8.24 -5.94
C PHE A 26 -8.14 8.65 -5.27
N ARG A 27 -8.21 8.68 -3.93
CA ARG A 27 -9.37 9.21 -3.20
C ARG A 27 -9.63 10.68 -3.52
N GLY A 28 -8.57 11.49 -3.58
CA GLY A 28 -8.67 12.90 -3.93
C GLY A 28 -9.22 13.12 -5.33
N TRP A 29 -8.81 12.30 -6.30
CA TRP A 29 -9.33 12.35 -7.66
C TRP A 29 -10.73 11.77 -7.80
N ALA A 30 -11.08 10.72 -7.05
CA ALA A 30 -12.44 10.19 -7.00
C ALA A 30 -13.44 11.29 -6.59
N GLN A 31 -13.09 12.09 -5.58
CA GLN A 31 -13.92 13.23 -5.15
C GLN A 31 -14.07 14.29 -6.23
N LYS A 32 -12.99 14.64 -6.95
CA LYS A 32 -13.02 15.62 -8.05
C LYS A 32 -13.82 15.09 -9.26
N ALA A 33 -13.72 13.80 -9.54
CA ALA A 33 -14.37 13.16 -10.68
C ALA A 33 -15.87 12.91 -10.46
N ALA A 34 -16.37 12.98 -9.23
CA ALA A 34 -17.77 12.69 -8.89
C ALA A 34 -18.78 13.57 -9.65
N SER A 35 -18.41 14.82 -9.99
CA SER A 35 -19.26 15.72 -10.79
C SER A 35 -19.15 15.50 -12.30
N LEU A 36 -18.11 14.78 -12.75
CA LEU A 36 -17.84 14.51 -14.16
C LEU A 36 -18.39 13.15 -14.61
N SER A 37 -18.15 12.12 -13.80
CA SER A 37 -18.62 10.75 -14.06
C SER A 37 -18.61 9.96 -12.76
N THR A 38 -19.79 9.50 -12.36
CA THR A 38 -19.96 8.60 -11.20
C THR A 38 -19.17 7.31 -11.38
N GLU A 39 -19.12 6.76 -12.59
CA GLU A 39 -18.40 5.52 -12.89
C GLU A 39 -16.89 5.71 -12.69
N VAL A 40 -16.32 6.79 -13.23
CA VAL A 40 -14.88 7.09 -13.06
C VAL A 40 -14.55 7.31 -11.58
N ALA A 41 -15.38 8.07 -10.86
CA ALA A 41 -15.20 8.28 -9.43
C ALA A 41 -15.24 6.96 -8.65
N GLN A 42 -16.15 6.05 -8.99
CA GLN A 42 -16.25 4.74 -8.37
C GLN A 42 -15.02 3.87 -8.65
N GLN A 43 -14.51 3.84 -9.89
CA GLN A 43 -13.31 3.06 -10.23
C GLN A 43 -12.06 3.60 -9.51
N LEU A 44 -11.92 4.93 -9.39
CA LEU A 44 -10.82 5.54 -8.62
C LEU A 44 -10.93 5.20 -7.12
N GLN A 45 -12.15 5.19 -6.59
CA GLN A 45 -12.40 4.82 -5.20
C GLN A 45 -12.09 3.33 -4.94
N GLU A 46 -12.44 2.45 -5.87
CA GLU A 46 -12.10 1.03 -5.83
C GLU A 46 -10.57 0.80 -5.91
N ALA A 47 -9.89 1.53 -6.80
CA ALA A 47 -8.43 1.48 -6.91
C ALA A 47 -7.75 1.92 -5.60
N ALA A 48 -8.26 2.95 -4.94
CA ALA A 48 -7.76 3.38 -3.64
C ALA A 48 -7.93 2.30 -2.56
N THR A 49 -9.10 1.65 -2.50
CA THR A 49 -9.36 0.56 -1.56
C THR A 49 -8.38 -0.59 -1.77
N ARG A 50 -8.15 -1.01 -3.01
CA ARG A 50 -7.18 -2.07 -3.33
C ARG A 50 -5.75 -1.70 -2.95
N MET A 51 -5.40 -0.42 -3.05
CA MET A 51 -4.09 0.06 -2.64
C MET A 51 -3.91 0.04 -1.10
N ALA A 52 -4.97 0.35 -0.36
CA ALA A 52 -4.99 0.18 1.09
C ALA A 52 -4.85 -1.30 1.49
N ASP A 53 -5.58 -2.21 0.83
CA ASP A 53 -5.48 -3.65 1.07
C ASP A 53 -4.07 -4.18 0.79
N ALA A 54 -3.45 -3.76 -0.33
CA ALA A 54 -2.07 -4.09 -0.63
C ALA A 54 -1.11 -3.59 0.46
N SER A 55 -1.29 -2.37 0.96
CA SER A 55 -0.49 -1.82 2.06
C SER A 55 -0.61 -2.67 3.34
N ASN A 56 -1.82 -3.09 3.70
CA ASN A 56 -2.06 -3.94 4.86
C ASN A 56 -1.37 -5.29 4.74
N ASP A 57 -1.36 -5.90 3.55
CA ASP A 57 -0.67 -7.18 3.33
C ASP A 57 0.86 -7.02 3.37
N LEU A 58 1.39 -5.91 2.87
CA LEU A 58 2.82 -5.59 2.98
C LEU A 58 3.24 -5.33 4.43
N GLU A 59 2.40 -4.68 5.24
CA GLU A 59 2.63 -4.49 6.68
C GLU A 59 2.72 -5.83 7.42
N LYS A 60 1.81 -6.77 7.14
CA LYS A 60 1.87 -8.14 7.69
C LYS A 60 3.15 -8.85 7.27
N ALA A 61 3.53 -8.76 6.00
CA ALA A 61 4.76 -9.36 5.48
C ALA A 61 6.00 -8.77 6.19
N ARG A 62 6.02 -7.46 6.39
CA ARG A 62 7.08 -6.77 7.13
C ARG A 62 7.16 -7.21 8.58
N GLN A 63 6.01 -7.34 9.26
CA GLN A 63 5.97 -7.81 10.64
C GLN A 63 6.51 -9.23 10.78
N ALA A 64 6.07 -10.16 9.91
CA ALA A 64 6.60 -11.52 9.89
C ALA A 64 8.13 -11.57 9.62
N LEU A 65 8.63 -10.67 8.77
CA LEU A 65 10.07 -10.53 8.50
C LEU A 65 10.87 -10.04 9.72
N VAL A 66 10.25 -9.28 10.64
CA VAL A 66 10.86 -8.84 11.90
C VAL A 66 10.75 -9.91 12.98
N GLU A 67 9.59 -10.54 13.15
CA GLU A 67 9.39 -11.62 14.14
C GLU A 67 10.33 -12.81 13.89
N SER A 68 10.60 -13.13 12.61
CA SER A 68 11.62 -14.12 12.23
C SER A 68 13.06 -13.73 12.61
N LYS A 69 13.34 -12.46 12.94
CA LYS A 69 14.64 -12.01 13.49
C LYS A 69 14.76 -12.19 15.00
N GLU A 70 13.65 -12.11 15.73
CA GLU A 70 13.65 -12.15 17.21
C GLU A 70 13.58 -13.58 17.78
N GLY A 71 13.15 -14.55 16.95
CA GLY A 71 13.08 -15.97 17.30
C GLY A 71 14.34 -16.80 16.99
N HIS A 72 15.47 -16.18 16.66
CA HIS A 72 16.79 -16.80 16.43
C HIS A 72 17.86 -16.13 17.28
#